data_AF-A0A8H5CMH2-F1
#
_entry.id   AF-A0A8H5CMH2-F1
#
_cell.length_a   1.000
_cell.length_b   1.000
_cell.length_c   1.000
_cell.angle_alpha   90.00
_cell.angle_beta   90.00
_cell.angle_gamma   90.00
#
_symmetry.space_group_name_H-M   'P 1'
#
loop_
_entity.id
_entity.type
_entity.pdbx_description
1 polymer ?
#
loop_
_entity_poly.entity_id
_entity_poly.type
_entity_poly.pdbx_seq_one_letter_code
_entity_poly.pdbx_strand_id
1 'polypeptide(L)'
;MADSDPEQSVLTSQDSWDISEAVISETIQGLFYGLECLLMFAAVYKLSRRGLRKSIRRQLLILVIAIMFICSTTTAVCNVVGDVVQLRSMAPALNYDPTMAIQKTQIIAVFTTRISYLLGDLIVVWRAWILFGGEPIFRGVLAACFTMTFVAAIVNLVFTIRNILDFEFKPQPGARLILPATLFFTNMVATSFIAYKTWYYRRSVAKFLNRGSKRGQVENVLILLIESGFLYSFLWILSLISTSNPQYYDFAVFFGTILPHAAGIYPTTIILLTAFQKSCCDTTLQGQVPSLGVHTTKSSDREERGVPTQSLRFAPMQATRTGDEDFRSSSDFGRSASRGRYSRENRMDSEVEMYGIDIVEAGHKRDSVSRGSKHEGIKHEGTEVV
;
A
#
# COMPACT_ATOMS: atom_id res chain seq x y z
N MET A 1 60.66 -37.51 -17.59
CA MET A 1 59.56 -36.54 -17.73
C MET A 1 58.39 -37.06 -16.93
N ALA A 2 57.79 -36.21 -16.10
CA ALA A 2 56.43 -36.42 -15.62
C ALA A 2 55.59 -35.37 -16.34
N ASP A 3 54.65 -35.81 -17.17
CA ASP A 3 53.62 -34.90 -17.67
C ASP A 3 52.74 -34.55 -16.48
N SER A 4 52.83 -33.29 -16.07
CA SER A 4 51.81 -32.68 -15.23
C SER A 4 50.71 -32.24 -16.17
N ASP A 5 49.67 -33.07 -16.30
CA ASP A 5 48.40 -32.59 -16.84
C ASP A 5 48.05 -31.28 -16.09
N PRO A 6 47.89 -30.15 -16.79
CA PRO A 6 47.54 -28.92 -16.13
C PRO A 6 46.16 -29.12 -15.50
N GLU A 7 46.05 -28.92 -14.19
CA GLU A 7 44.80 -29.09 -13.44
C GLU A 7 43.71 -28.22 -14.07
N GLN A 8 42.88 -28.82 -14.95
CA GLN A 8 41.76 -28.13 -15.56
C GLN A 8 40.76 -27.86 -14.45
N SER A 9 40.71 -26.60 -14.04
CA SER A 9 39.77 -26.12 -13.03
C SER A 9 38.36 -26.61 -13.36
N VAL A 10 37.79 -27.37 -12.43
CA VAL A 10 36.44 -27.94 -12.55
C VAL A 10 35.38 -26.85 -12.70
N LEU A 11 35.70 -25.62 -12.28
CA LEU A 11 34.96 -24.39 -12.57
C LEU A 11 35.61 -23.65 -13.73
N THR A 12 34.84 -23.28 -14.75
CA THR A 12 35.29 -22.36 -15.79
C THR A 12 35.36 -20.93 -15.26
N SER A 13 35.95 -20.02 -16.06
CA SER A 13 35.91 -18.59 -15.79
C SER A 13 34.49 -18.00 -15.82
N GLN A 14 33.55 -18.63 -16.53
CA GLN A 14 32.15 -18.20 -16.55
C GLN A 14 31.44 -18.62 -15.26
N ASP A 15 31.56 -19.89 -14.84
CA ASP A 15 30.95 -20.38 -13.59
C ASP A 15 31.44 -19.55 -12.39
N SER A 16 32.73 -19.18 -12.40
CA SER A 16 33.36 -18.32 -11.39
C SER A 16 32.76 -16.90 -11.34
N TRP A 17 32.32 -16.36 -12.48
CA TRP A 17 31.63 -15.07 -12.56
C TRP A 17 30.19 -15.19 -12.06
N ASP A 18 29.44 -16.17 -12.59
CA ASP A 18 28.04 -16.42 -12.24
C ASP A 18 27.86 -16.66 -10.74
N ILE A 19 28.75 -17.45 -10.12
CA ILE A 19 28.80 -17.68 -8.67
C ILE A 19 29.04 -16.36 -7.92
N SER A 20 29.94 -15.50 -8.42
CA SER A 20 30.23 -14.21 -7.77
C SER A 20 29.04 -13.24 -7.85
N GLU A 21 28.32 -13.20 -8.98
CA GLU A 21 27.14 -12.36 -9.16
C GLU A 21 26.00 -12.81 -8.23
N ALA A 22 25.72 -14.12 -8.17
CA ALA A 22 24.73 -14.71 -7.27
C ALA A 22 25.04 -14.41 -5.80
N VAL A 23 26.28 -14.65 -5.34
CA VAL A 23 26.70 -14.38 -3.96
C VAL A 23 26.55 -12.90 -3.58
N ILE A 24 26.88 -11.97 -4.50
CA ILE A 24 26.69 -10.53 -4.27
C ILE A 24 25.20 -10.18 -4.20
N SER A 25 24.39 -10.71 -5.13
CA SER A 25 22.94 -10.46 -5.19
C SER A 25 22.23 -10.94 -3.93
N GLU A 26 22.42 -12.20 -3.53
CA GLU A 26 21.80 -12.78 -2.32
C GLU A 26 22.32 -12.14 -1.03
N THR A 27 23.60 -11.71 -0.97
CA THR A 27 24.10 -10.94 0.19
C THR A 27 23.36 -9.61 0.35
N ILE A 28 23.16 -8.87 -0.75
CA ILE A 28 22.42 -7.61 -0.72
C ILE A 28 20.94 -7.85 -0.44
N GLN A 29 20.34 -8.85 -1.08
CA GLN A 29 18.94 -9.22 -0.87
C GLN A 29 18.68 -9.63 0.60
N GLY A 30 19.57 -10.41 1.20
CA GLY A 30 19.53 -10.77 2.62
C GLY A 30 19.58 -9.57 3.56
N LEU A 31 20.36 -8.53 3.25
CA LEU A 31 20.40 -7.28 4.02
C LEU A 31 19.07 -6.52 3.96
N PHE A 32 18.48 -6.37 2.76
CA PHE A 32 17.18 -5.71 2.60
C PHE A 32 16.04 -6.52 3.21
N TYR A 33 16.01 -7.84 3.02
CA TYR A 33 15.03 -8.72 3.64
C TYR A 33 15.16 -8.74 5.17
N GLY A 34 16.38 -8.72 5.72
CA GLY A 34 16.62 -8.58 7.16
C GLY A 34 16.10 -7.26 7.74
N LEU A 35 16.29 -6.15 7.02
CA LEU A 35 15.70 -4.86 7.37
C LEU A 35 14.17 -4.89 7.33
N GLU A 36 13.58 -5.53 6.32
CA GLU A 36 12.12 -5.71 6.22
C GLU A 36 11.57 -6.55 7.38
N CYS A 37 12.24 -7.65 7.76
CA CYS A 37 11.91 -8.45 8.94
C CYS A 37 11.88 -7.60 10.22
N LEU A 38 12.94 -6.82 10.48
CA LEU A 38 13.05 -5.97 11.66
C LEU A 38 11.93 -4.91 11.72
N LEU A 39 11.62 -4.28 10.57
CA LEU A 39 10.54 -3.29 10.47
C LEU A 39 9.16 -3.95 10.65
N MET A 40 8.92 -5.13 10.09
CA MET A 40 7.69 -5.90 10.25
C MET A 40 7.45 -6.26 11.72
N PHE A 41 8.42 -6.86 12.40
CA PHE A 41 8.30 -7.17 13.84
C PHE A 41 8.11 -5.91 14.70
N ALA A 42 8.84 -4.84 14.42
CA ALA A 42 8.68 -3.57 15.13
C ALA A 42 7.28 -2.96 14.92
N ALA A 43 6.74 -3.02 13.69
CA ALA A 43 5.42 -2.53 13.37
C ALA A 43 4.33 -3.35 14.07
N VAL A 44 4.36 -4.68 13.96
CA VAL A 44 3.43 -5.59 14.63
C VAL A 44 3.45 -5.36 16.15
N TYR A 45 4.62 -5.26 16.77
CA TYR A 45 4.76 -4.96 18.21
C TYR A 45 4.15 -3.60 18.59
N LYS A 46 4.48 -2.52 17.86
CA LYS A 46 3.98 -1.16 18.09
C LYS A 46 2.47 -1.04 17.93
N LEU A 47 1.91 -1.68 16.91
CA LEU A 47 0.46 -1.69 16.66
C LEU A 47 -0.27 -2.58 17.67
N SER A 48 0.31 -3.73 18.05
CA SER A 48 -0.25 -4.65 19.04
C SER A 48 -0.42 -4.01 20.41
N ARG A 49 0.63 -3.35 20.94
CA ARG A 49 0.56 -2.61 22.21
C ARG A 49 -0.44 -1.45 22.21
N ARG A 50 -0.91 -0.99 21.04
CA ARG A 50 -1.95 0.05 20.90
C ARG A 50 -3.37 -0.52 20.81
N GLY A 51 -3.54 -1.84 20.86
CA GLY A 51 -4.83 -2.54 20.82
C GLY A 51 -5.35 -2.74 19.38
N LEU A 52 -5.11 -3.93 18.82
CA LEU A 52 -5.52 -4.29 17.45
C LEU A 52 -7.03 -4.30 17.27
N ARG A 53 -7.75 -4.99 18.16
CA ARG A 53 -9.22 -5.19 18.13
C ARG A 53 -10.03 -3.89 18.26
N LYS A 54 -9.39 -2.74 18.49
CA LYS A 54 -10.05 -1.43 18.64
C LYS A 54 -10.06 -0.58 17.36
N SER A 55 -9.48 -1.03 16.23
CA SER A 55 -9.53 -0.26 14.98
C SER A 55 -9.30 -1.10 13.72
N ILE A 56 -10.34 -1.24 12.89
CA ILE A 56 -10.28 -1.92 11.59
C ILE A 56 -9.16 -1.38 10.68
N ARG A 57 -8.90 -0.07 10.70
CA ARG A 57 -7.83 0.56 9.90
C ARG A 57 -6.45 0.02 10.25
N ARG A 58 -6.20 -0.32 11.53
CA ARG A 58 -4.92 -0.90 11.97
C ARG A 58 -4.81 -2.37 11.59
N GLN A 59 -5.92 -3.10 11.64
CA GLN A 59 -5.98 -4.51 11.21
C GLN A 59 -5.70 -4.60 9.71
N LEU A 60 -6.30 -3.73 8.89
CA LEU A 60 -6.03 -3.63 7.46
C LEU A 60 -4.56 -3.28 7.16
N LEU A 61 -3.98 -2.30 7.86
CA LEU A 61 -2.56 -1.97 7.66
C LEU A 61 -1.63 -3.16 8.00
N ILE A 62 -1.87 -3.88 9.10
CA ILE A 62 -1.09 -5.08 9.44
C ILE A 62 -1.30 -6.19 8.41
N LEU A 63 -2.54 -6.41 7.97
CA LEU A 63 -2.84 -7.40 6.93
C LEU A 63 -2.07 -7.10 5.64
N VAL A 64 -2.02 -5.82 5.23
CA VAL A 64 -1.28 -5.42 4.03
C VAL A 64 0.22 -5.63 4.20
N ILE A 65 0.89 -5.15 5.26
CA ILE A 65 2.34 -5.39 5.39
C ILE A 65 2.64 -6.88 5.63
N ALA A 66 1.73 -7.66 6.24
CA ALA A 66 1.87 -9.12 6.34
C ALA A 66 1.81 -9.81 4.97
N ILE A 67 0.91 -9.41 4.07
CA ILE A 67 0.85 -9.94 2.70
C ILE A 67 2.11 -9.55 1.91
N MET A 68 2.56 -8.30 2.03
CA MET A 68 3.80 -7.83 1.39
C MET A 68 5.01 -8.60 1.90
N PHE A 69 5.10 -8.82 3.22
CA PHE A 69 6.15 -9.63 3.84
C PHE A 69 6.12 -11.09 3.36
N ILE A 70 4.95 -11.73 3.28
CA ILE A 70 4.81 -13.10 2.73
C ILE A 70 5.25 -13.15 1.26
N CYS A 71 4.88 -12.16 0.45
CA CYS A 71 5.32 -12.06 -0.95
C CYS A 71 6.84 -11.84 -1.06
N SER A 72 7.40 -11.03 -0.17
CA SER A 72 8.84 -10.78 -0.01
C SER A 72 9.61 -12.05 0.37
N THR A 73 9.23 -12.74 1.44
CA THR A 73 9.79 -14.04 1.85
C THR A 73 9.70 -15.06 0.72
N THR A 74 8.56 -15.15 0.03
CA THR A 74 8.39 -16.09 -1.08
C THR A 74 9.30 -15.75 -2.25
N THR A 75 9.53 -14.47 -2.54
CA THR A 75 10.47 -14.01 -3.57
C THR A 75 11.90 -14.39 -3.22
N ALA A 76 12.36 -14.12 -1.99
CA ALA A 76 13.70 -14.48 -1.53
C ALA A 76 13.92 -16.01 -1.54
N VAL A 77 12.93 -16.80 -1.08
CA VAL A 77 13.00 -18.27 -1.17
C VAL A 77 13.04 -18.75 -2.62
N CYS A 78 12.33 -18.08 -3.54
CA CYS A 78 12.41 -18.42 -4.97
C CYS A 78 13.79 -18.11 -5.56
N ASN A 79 14.39 -16.96 -5.26
CA ASN A 79 15.72 -16.61 -5.77
C ASN A 79 16.78 -17.64 -5.31
N VAL A 80 16.89 -17.89 -4.00
CA VAL A 80 17.79 -18.92 -3.43
C VAL A 80 17.54 -20.32 -4.04
N VAL A 81 16.28 -20.71 -4.29
CA VAL A 81 15.96 -22.01 -4.93
C VAL A 81 16.35 -22.03 -6.41
N GLY A 82 16.20 -20.92 -7.13
CA GLY A 82 16.65 -20.77 -8.52
C GLY A 82 18.17 -20.90 -8.63
N ASP A 83 18.90 -20.16 -7.81
CA ASP A 83 20.36 -20.17 -7.77
C ASP A 83 20.90 -21.57 -7.40
N VAL A 84 20.33 -22.23 -6.38
CA VAL A 84 20.70 -23.61 -6.01
C VAL A 84 20.38 -24.63 -7.12
N VAL A 85 19.33 -24.40 -7.92
CA VAL A 85 19.00 -25.23 -9.10
C VAL A 85 20.00 -24.98 -10.24
N GLN A 86 20.39 -23.73 -10.49
CA GLN A 86 21.39 -23.35 -11.50
C GLN A 86 22.78 -23.90 -11.14
N LEU A 87 23.24 -23.70 -9.90
CA LEU A 87 24.51 -24.26 -9.39
C LEU A 87 24.56 -25.80 -9.47
N ARG A 88 23.42 -26.49 -9.33
CA ARG A 88 23.34 -27.95 -9.52
C ARG A 88 23.44 -28.36 -10.99
N SER A 89 22.97 -27.53 -11.93
CA SER A 89 23.09 -27.83 -13.37
C SER A 89 24.52 -27.70 -13.90
N MET A 90 25.37 -26.91 -13.22
CA MET A 90 26.81 -26.81 -13.53
C MET A 90 27.59 -28.10 -13.24
N ALA A 91 27.04 -29.05 -12.45
CA ALA A 91 27.73 -30.30 -12.10
C ALA A 91 27.48 -31.40 -13.16
N PRO A 92 28.47 -31.77 -14.02
CA PRO A 92 28.21 -32.60 -15.20
C PRO A 92 27.74 -34.02 -14.88
N ALA A 93 28.02 -34.52 -13.68
CA ALA A 93 27.67 -35.87 -13.24
C ALA A 93 26.17 -36.11 -13.02
N LEU A 94 25.31 -35.07 -13.04
CA LEU A 94 23.91 -35.18 -12.65
C LEU A 94 22.91 -35.41 -13.80
N ASN A 95 23.27 -35.13 -15.07
CA ASN A 95 22.35 -35.19 -16.23
C ASN A 95 20.98 -34.53 -15.95
N TYR A 96 21.00 -33.41 -15.23
CA TYR A 96 19.81 -32.76 -14.66
C TYR A 96 19.38 -31.57 -15.50
N ASP A 97 18.15 -31.60 -16.02
CA ASP A 97 17.52 -30.43 -16.66
C ASP A 97 16.95 -29.47 -15.59
N PRO A 98 17.49 -28.24 -15.44
CA PRO A 98 16.98 -27.26 -14.50
C PRO A 98 15.76 -26.50 -15.04
N THR A 99 15.45 -26.56 -16.34
CA THR A 99 14.58 -25.61 -17.05
C THR A 99 13.19 -25.52 -16.41
N MET A 100 12.54 -26.66 -16.19
CA MET A 100 11.20 -26.69 -15.58
C MET A 100 11.18 -26.17 -14.13
N ALA A 101 12.29 -26.31 -13.40
CA ALA A 101 12.42 -25.85 -12.02
C ALA A 101 12.68 -24.33 -11.96
N ILE A 102 13.58 -23.81 -12.81
CA ILE A 102 13.84 -22.37 -12.95
C ILE A 102 12.56 -21.65 -13.39
N GLN A 103 11.89 -22.11 -14.44
CA GLN A 103 10.66 -21.48 -14.96
C GLN A 103 9.56 -21.36 -13.89
N LYS A 104 9.26 -22.44 -13.16
CA LYS A 104 8.27 -22.43 -12.07
C LYS A 104 8.65 -21.40 -10.99
N THR A 105 9.91 -21.40 -10.58
CA THR A 105 10.44 -20.56 -9.51
C THR A 105 10.41 -19.07 -9.89
N GLN A 106 10.85 -18.73 -11.11
CA GLN A 106 10.75 -17.38 -11.66
C GLN A 106 9.30 -16.92 -11.83
N ILE A 107 8.38 -17.78 -12.28
CA ILE A 107 6.95 -17.43 -12.41
C ILE A 107 6.36 -17.07 -11.03
N ILE A 108 6.64 -17.86 -10.00
CA ILE A 108 6.18 -17.57 -8.62
C ILE A 108 6.75 -16.23 -8.13
N ALA A 109 8.06 -16.00 -8.27
CA ALA A 109 8.71 -14.75 -7.91
C ALA A 109 8.13 -13.54 -8.66
N VAL A 110 7.83 -13.67 -9.96
CA VAL A 110 7.18 -12.61 -10.73
C VAL A 110 5.78 -12.32 -10.18
N PHE A 111 4.95 -13.33 -9.89
CA PHE A 111 3.63 -13.10 -9.28
C PHE A 111 3.73 -12.38 -7.92
N THR A 112 4.60 -12.82 -7.03
CA THR A 112 4.73 -12.23 -5.67
C THR A 112 5.28 -10.81 -5.70
N THR A 113 6.28 -10.53 -6.54
CA THR A 113 6.82 -9.17 -6.70
C THR A 113 5.79 -8.20 -7.27
N ARG A 114 4.97 -8.62 -8.24
CA ARG A 114 3.88 -7.75 -8.76
C ARG A 114 2.80 -7.46 -7.71
N ILE A 115 2.48 -8.42 -6.83
CA ILE A 115 1.58 -8.19 -5.70
C ILE A 115 2.19 -7.16 -4.73
N SER A 116 3.46 -7.30 -4.36
CA SER A 116 4.16 -6.31 -3.50
C SER A 116 4.18 -4.91 -4.11
N TYR A 117 4.44 -4.77 -5.42
CA TYR A 117 4.42 -3.46 -6.08
C TYR A 117 3.01 -2.82 -6.09
N LEU A 118 1.96 -3.60 -6.37
CA LEU A 118 0.57 -3.11 -6.35
C LEU A 118 0.10 -2.73 -4.95
N LEU A 119 0.50 -3.47 -3.91
CA LEU A 119 0.20 -3.11 -2.53
C LEU A 119 1.00 -1.87 -2.08
N GLY A 120 2.26 -1.75 -2.50
CA GLY A 120 3.06 -0.53 -2.30
C GLY A 120 2.39 0.71 -2.90
N ASP A 121 1.97 0.63 -4.16
CA ASP A 121 1.30 1.73 -4.86
C ASP A 121 -0.10 2.03 -4.30
N LEU A 122 -0.83 1.01 -3.83
CA LEU A 122 -2.11 1.23 -3.13
C LEU A 122 -1.91 2.06 -1.85
N ILE A 123 -0.83 1.82 -1.10
CA ILE A 123 -0.50 2.61 0.10
C ILE A 123 -0.01 4.02 -0.29
N VAL A 124 0.71 4.15 -1.41
CA VAL A 124 1.13 5.43 -2.01
C VAL A 124 -0.09 6.31 -2.35
N VAL A 125 -1.06 5.73 -3.04
CA VAL A 125 -2.31 6.40 -3.41
C VAL A 125 -3.17 6.69 -2.19
N TRP A 126 -3.27 5.74 -1.26
CA TRP A 126 -4.02 5.89 0.00
C TRP A 126 -3.49 7.04 0.88
N ARG A 127 -2.15 7.20 1.02
CA ARG A 127 -1.56 8.28 1.82
C ARG A 127 -1.90 9.68 1.29
N ALA A 128 -2.10 9.83 -0.03
CA ALA A 128 -2.58 11.08 -0.61
C ALA A 128 -4.11 11.20 -0.49
N TRP A 129 -4.86 10.12 -0.74
CA TRP A 129 -6.33 10.11 -0.72
C TRP A 129 -6.94 10.61 0.60
N ILE A 130 -6.31 10.28 1.74
CA ILE A 130 -6.78 10.70 3.06
C ILE A 130 -6.62 12.20 3.36
N LEU A 131 -5.77 12.92 2.62
CA LEU A 131 -5.60 14.39 2.75
C LEU A 131 -6.65 15.18 1.95
N PHE A 132 -7.23 14.57 0.91
CA PHE A 132 -8.16 15.20 -0.02
C PHE A 132 -9.60 14.75 0.26
N GLY A 133 -9.99 14.88 1.54
CA GLY A 133 -11.21 14.33 2.13
C GLY A 133 -12.54 14.69 1.45
N GLY A 134 -12.63 15.89 0.86
CA GLY A 134 -13.82 16.42 0.17
C GLY A 134 -13.55 16.93 -1.25
N GLU A 135 -12.41 16.57 -1.85
CA GLU A 135 -11.92 17.14 -3.11
C GLU A 135 -12.00 16.08 -4.22
N PRO A 136 -13.11 15.99 -5.00
CA PRO A 136 -13.35 14.86 -5.89
C PRO A 136 -12.35 14.78 -7.06
N ILE A 137 -11.84 15.92 -7.53
CA ILE A 137 -10.88 15.97 -8.66
C ILE A 137 -9.57 15.25 -8.31
N PHE A 138 -8.99 15.56 -7.15
CA PHE A 138 -7.74 14.94 -6.69
C PHE A 138 -7.92 13.43 -6.46
N ARG A 139 -9.11 13.00 -6.01
CA ARG A 139 -9.46 11.57 -5.92
C ARG A 139 -9.60 10.90 -7.28
N GLY A 140 -10.23 11.56 -8.25
CA GLY A 140 -10.33 11.06 -9.62
C GLY A 140 -8.96 10.83 -10.25
N VAL A 141 -8.05 11.79 -10.11
CA VAL A 141 -6.65 11.66 -10.58
C VAL A 141 -5.93 10.50 -9.86
N LEU A 142 -6.05 10.40 -8.54
CA LEU A 142 -5.43 9.32 -7.76
C LEU A 142 -5.98 7.92 -8.13
N ALA A 143 -7.28 7.81 -8.38
CA ALA A 143 -7.90 6.56 -8.86
C ALA A 143 -7.44 6.20 -10.28
N ALA A 144 -7.33 7.18 -11.17
CA ALA A 144 -6.81 6.99 -12.52
C ALA A 144 -5.34 6.53 -12.51
N CYS A 145 -4.51 7.12 -11.64
CA CYS A 145 -3.12 6.70 -11.44
C CYS A 145 -3.03 5.25 -10.94
N PHE A 146 -3.77 4.87 -9.90
CA PHE A 146 -3.79 3.48 -9.43
C PHE A 146 -4.29 2.49 -10.50
N THR A 147 -5.32 2.87 -11.27
CA THR A 147 -5.84 2.05 -12.37
C THR A 147 -4.80 1.88 -13.48
N MET A 148 -4.02 2.92 -13.78
CA MET A 148 -2.88 2.86 -14.68
C MET A 148 -1.82 1.89 -14.16
N THR A 149 -1.45 1.96 -12.87
CA THR A 149 -0.51 1.01 -12.24
C THR A 149 -1.00 -0.42 -12.34
N PHE A 150 -2.29 -0.65 -12.08
CA PHE A 150 -2.90 -1.98 -12.15
C PHE A 150 -2.85 -2.59 -13.56
N VAL A 151 -3.19 -1.79 -14.59
CA VAL A 151 -3.07 -2.21 -16.00
C VAL A 151 -1.60 -2.44 -16.39
N ALA A 152 -0.69 -1.52 -16.02
CA ALA A 152 0.73 -1.66 -16.29
C ALA A 152 1.34 -2.92 -15.63
N ALA A 153 0.88 -3.28 -14.42
CA ALA A 153 1.32 -4.49 -13.73
C ALA A 153 0.83 -5.77 -14.42
N ILE A 154 -0.43 -5.81 -14.88
CA ILE A 154 -0.97 -6.95 -15.65
C ILE A 154 -0.25 -7.10 -16.99
N VAL A 155 -0.03 -6.00 -17.72
CA VAL A 155 0.72 -6.01 -18.98
C VAL A 155 2.14 -6.54 -18.74
N ASN A 156 2.88 -5.94 -17.80
CA ASN A 156 4.25 -6.36 -17.51
C ASN A 156 4.34 -7.81 -17.01
N LEU A 157 3.38 -8.27 -16.20
CA LEU A 157 3.26 -9.67 -15.76
C LEU A 157 3.13 -10.63 -16.95
N VAL A 158 2.22 -10.36 -17.88
CA VAL A 158 1.99 -11.21 -19.07
C VAL A 158 3.22 -11.23 -19.99
N PHE A 159 3.84 -10.06 -20.24
CA PHE A 159 5.07 -9.99 -21.05
C PHE A 159 6.26 -10.70 -20.38
N THR A 160 6.38 -10.62 -19.06
CA THR A 160 7.45 -11.31 -18.31
C THR A 160 7.25 -12.82 -18.30
N ILE A 161 6.03 -13.32 -18.06
CA ILE A 161 5.74 -14.76 -18.09
C ILE A 161 5.98 -15.35 -19.49
N ARG A 162 5.67 -14.60 -20.57
CA ARG A 162 6.02 -15.03 -21.94
C ARG A 162 7.53 -15.17 -22.14
N ASN A 163 8.33 -14.20 -21.70
CA ASN A 163 9.81 -14.27 -21.75
C ASN A 163 10.38 -15.46 -20.93
N ILE A 164 9.66 -15.98 -19.93
CA ILE A 164 10.10 -17.14 -19.13
C ILE A 164 9.73 -18.47 -19.80
N LEU A 165 8.56 -18.55 -20.44
CA LEU A 165 8.05 -19.77 -21.08
C LEU A 165 8.55 -19.96 -22.52
N ASP A 166 8.86 -18.86 -23.21
CA ASP A 166 9.30 -18.82 -24.60
C ASP A 166 10.60 -18.00 -24.66
N PHE A 167 11.72 -18.70 -24.93
CA PHE A 167 13.05 -18.09 -25.00
C PHE A 167 13.31 -17.36 -26.32
N GLU A 168 12.50 -17.57 -27.37
CA GLU A 168 12.55 -16.79 -28.61
C GLU A 168 11.79 -15.46 -28.47
N PHE A 169 10.82 -15.40 -27.55
CA PHE A 169 10.06 -14.19 -27.24
C PHE A 169 10.91 -13.10 -26.59
N LYS A 170 11.45 -12.21 -27.43
CA LYS A 170 12.12 -10.97 -27.01
C LYS A 170 11.07 -9.86 -26.77
N PRO A 171 10.67 -9.56 -25.52
CA PRO A 171 9.69 -8.51 -25.26
C PRO A 171 10.23 -7.14 -25.67
N GLN A 172 9.36 -6.30 -26.24
CA GLN A 172 9.72 -4.93 -26.61
C GLN A 172 10.21 -4.14 -25.38
N PRO A 173 11.22 -3.26 -25.49
CA PRO A 173 11.78 -2.52 -24.34
C PRO A 173 10.73 -1.76 -23.51
N GLY A 174 9.73 -1.18 -24.17
CA GLY A 174 8.62 -0.48 -23.49
C GLY A 174 7.83 -1.37 -22.52
N ALA A 175 7.68 -2.67 -22.79
CA ALA A 175 6.96 -3.61 -21.90
C ALA A 175 7.73 -3.89 -20.60
N ARG A 176 9.05 -3.73 -20.60
CA ARG A 176 9.89 -3.80 -19.38
C ARG A 176 9.77 -2.50 -18.56
N LEU A 177 9.75 -1.35 -19.25
CA LEU A 177 9.73 -0.02 -18.62
C LEU A 177 8.34 0.44 -18.11
N ILE A 178 7.24 -0.05 -18.67
CA ILE A 178 5.87 0.45 -18.38
C ILE A 178 5.51 0.44 -16.89
N LEU A 179 5.89 -0.61 -16.16
CA LEU A 179 5.54 -0.75 -14.74
C LEU A 179 6.39 0.16 -13.84
N PRO A 180 7.74 0.15 -13.89
CA PRO A 180 8.58 1.14 -13.20
C PRO A 180 8.19 2.60 -13.51
N ALA A 181 7.87 2.91 -14.78
CA ALA A 181 7.46 4.26 -15.20
C ALA A 181 6.14 4.69 -14.54
N THR A 182 5.16 3.78 -14.48
CA THR A 182 3.85 4.07 -13.87
C THR A 182 3.95 4.17 -12.35
N LEU A 183 4.75 3.33 -11.69
CA LEU A 183 5.00 3.38 -10.25
C LEU A 183 5.73 4.68 -9.85
N PHE A 184 6.73 5.11 -10.63
CA PHE A 184 7.35 6.42 -10.48
C PHE A 184 6.32 7.56 -10.62
N PHE A 185 5.51 7.54 -11.69
CA PHE A 185 4.52 8.57 -11.98
C PHE A 185 3.46 8.68 -10.89
N THR A 186 2.80 7.58 -10.51
CA THR A 186 1.77 7.56 -9.45
C THR A 186 2.34 8.04 -8.12
N ASN A 187 3.56 7.61 -7.76
CA ASN A 187 4.21 8.07 -6.54
C ASN A 187 4.61 9.55 -6.57
N MET A 188 4.99 10.10 -7.73
CA MET A 188 5.29 11.53 -7.87
C MET A 188 4.03 12.39 -7.85
N VAL A 189 2.93 11.96 -8.47
CA VAL A 189 1.61 12.63 -8.36
C VAL A 189 1.13 12.64 -6.91
N ALA A 190 1.16 11.48 -6.23
CA ALA A 190 0.77 11.37 -4.82
C ALA A 190 1.64 12.25 -3.90
N THR A 191 2.96 12.27 -4.11
CA THR A 191 3.91 13.10 -3.34
C THR A 191 3.69 14.59 -3.60
N SER A 192 3.45 14.98 -4.86
CA SER A 192 3.15 16.36 -5.24
C SER A 192 1.84 16.87 -4.62
N PHE A 193 0.80 16.03 -4.55
CA PHE A 193 -0.46 16.37 -3.88
C PHE A 193 -0.27 16.55 -2.36
N ILE A 194 0.53 15.70 -1.71
CA ILE A 194 0.89 15.86 -0.29
C ILE A 194 1.69 17.16 -0.09
N ALA A 195 2.67 17.44 -0.94
CA ALA A 195 3.48 18.66 -0.89
C ALA A 195 2.64 19.93 -1.05
N TYR A 196 1.73 19.96 -2.02
CA TYR A 196 0.77 21.06 -2.22
C TYR A 196 -0.11 21.28 -0.98
N LYS A 197 -0.72 20.23 -0.44
CA LYS A 197 -1.57 20.33 0.77
C LYS A 197 -0.76 20.80 1.99
N THR A 198 0.50 20.39 2.10
CA THR A 198 1.43 20.79 3.17
C THR A 198 1.84 22.25 3.06
N TRP A 199 2.14 22.74 1.86
CA TRP A 199 2.41 24.15 1.61
C TRP A 199 1.19 25.03 1.89
N TYR A 200 0.00 24.61 1.45
CA TYR A 200 -1.26 25.31 1.74
C TYR A 200 -1.55 25.35 3.25
N TYR A 201 -1.38 24.23 3.96
CA TYR A 201 -1.52 24.14 5.41
C TYR A 201 -0.55 25.09 6.12
N ARG A 202 0.74 25.06 5.76
CA ARG A 202 1.77 26.00 6.25
C ARG A 202 1.36 27.45 6.05
N ARG A 203 1.05 27.84 4.80
CA ARG A 203 0.73 29.24 4.42
C ARG A 203 -0.54 29.76 5.08
N SER A 204 -1.54 28.91 5.26
CA SER A 204 -2.83 29.28 5.86
C SER A 204 -2.75 29.34 7.38
N VAL A 205 -2.19 28.31 8.03
CA VAL A 205 -2.15 28.21 9.50
C VAL A 205 -1.07 29.13 10.11
N ALA A 206 -0.04 29.50 9.35
CA ALA A 206 0.95 30.50 9.79
C ALA A 206 0.34 31.87 10.16
N LYS A 207 -0.84 32.22 9.62
CA LYS A 207 -1.50 33.51 9.90
C LYS A 207 -2.36 33.55 11.17
N PHE A 208 -2.74 32.40 11.73
CA PHE A 208 -3.86 32.35 12.70
C PHE A 208 -3.59 31.60 14.01
N LEU A 209 -2.50 30.82 14.13
CA LEU A 209 -2.22 30.06 15.35
C LEU A 209 -0.77 30.17 15.84
N ASN A 210 -0.66 30.52 17.12
CA ASN A 210 0.57 30.49 17.90
C ASN A 210 1.20 29.08 17.92
N ARG A 211 2.51 29.00 18.22
CA ARG A 211 3.40 27.88 17.89
C ARG A 211 3.24 26.59 18.73
N GLY A 212 2.02 26.07 18.87
CA GLY A 212 1.68 24.92 19.73
C GLY A 212 2.12 23.54 19.19
N SER A 213 2.49 22.63 20.09
CA SER A 213 3.07 21.29 19.82
C SER A 213 2.33 20.48 18.73
N LYS A 214 0.99 20.40 18.80
CA LYS A 214 0.16 19.64 17.84
C LYS A 214 0.28 20.12 16.39
N ARG A 215 0.59 21.40 16.14
CA ARG A 215 0.83 21.94 14.78
C ARG A 215 2.12 21.37 14.21
N GLY A 216 3.21 21.43 14.98
CA GLY A 216 4.51 20.88 14.58
C GLY A 216 4.45 19.37 14.34
N GLN A 217 3.65 18.63 15.12
CA GLN A 217 3.44 17.20 14.91
C GLN A 217 2.86 16.89 13.52
N VAL A 218 1.77 17.56 13.12
CA VAL A 218 1.14 17.33 11.80
C VAL A 218 2.08 17.76 10.67
N GLU A 219 2.80 18.87 10.85
CA GLU A 219 3.78 19.34 9.89
C GLU A 219 4.95 18.35 9.71
N ASN A 220 5.47 17.79 10.80
CA ASN A 220 6.55 16.79 10.79
C ASN A 220 6.12 15.43 10.19
N VAL A 221 4.85 15.03 10.34
CA VAL A 221 4.30 13.87 9.61
C VAL A 221 4.31 14.16 8.11
N LEU A 222 3.84 15.34 7.71
CA LEU A 222 3.69 15.71 6.30
C LEU A 222 5.03 15.84 5.58
N ILE A 223 6.05 16.46 6.21
CA ILE A 223 7.42 16.52 5.66
C ILE A 223 7.95 15.10 5.41
N LEU A 224 7.81 14.22 6.39
CA LEU A 224 8.33 12.85 6.34
C LEU A 224 7.66 12.00 5.25
N LEU A 225 6.37 12.23 4.98
CA LEU A 225 5.65 11.62 3.84
C LEU A 225 6.15 12.13 2.46
N ILE A 226 6.66 13.36 2.41
CA ILE A 226 7.21 13.95 1.18
C ILE A 226 8.64 13.46 0.94
N GLU A 227 9.50 13.54 1.95
CA GLU A 227 10.89 13.10 1.95
C GLU A 227 11.01 11.62 1.57
N SER A 228 10.25 10.76 2.26
CA SER A 228 10.21 9.33 1.93
C SER A 228 9.57 9.07 0.55
N GLY A 229 8.61 9.90 0.12
CA GLY A 229 8.05 9.87 -1.23
C GLY A 229 9.08 10.13 -2.32
N PHE A 230 10.00 11.08 -2.11
CA PHE A 230 11.13 11.31 -3.00
C PHE A 230 12.14 10.16 -3.00
N LEU A 231 12.49 9.60 -1.83
CA LEU A 231 13.38 8.44 -1.74
C LEU A 231 12.82 7.23 -2.51
N TYR A 232 11.53 6.93 -2.38
CA TYR A 232 10.89 5.85 -3.13
C TYR A 232 10.82 6.16 -4.65
N SER A 233 10.64 7.43 -5.03
CA SER A 233 10.71 7.85 -6.44
C SER A 233 12.10 7.65 -7.04
N PHE A 234 13.15 7.91 -6.27
CA PHE A 234 14.54 7.76 -6.70
C PHE A 234 14.90 6.31 -7.03
N LEU A 235 14.42 5.35 -6.22
CA LEU A 235 14.60 3.91 -6.52
C LEU A 235 13.96 3.50 -7.86
N TRP A 236 12.78 4.04 -8.19
CA TRP A 236 12.15 3.78 -9.50
C TRP A 236 12.86 4.50 -10.65
N ILE A 237 13.46 5.67 -10.43
CA ILE A 237 14.33 6.32 -11.43
C ILE A 237 15.56 5.46 -11.73
N LEU A 238 16.23 4.92 -10.71
CA LEU A 238 17.39 4.04 -10.90
C LEU A 238 17.01 2.76 -11.66
N SER A 239 15.85 2.16 -11.33
CA SER A 239 15.26 1.03 -12.05
C SER A 239 14.97 1.33 -13.51
N LEU A 240 14.46 2.52 -13.81
CA LEU A 240 14.20 2.97 -15.19
C LEU A 240 15.50 3.14 -15.97
N ILE A 241 16.51 3.80 -15.38
CA ILE A 241 17.82 4.02 -16.02
C ILE A 241 18.47 2.67 -16.34
N SER A 242 18.56 1.75 -15.39
CA SER A 242 19.18 0.43 -15.60
C SER A 242 18.41 -0.42 -16.62
N THR A 243 17.07 -0.44 -16.55
CA THR A 243 16.23 -1.19 -17.50
C THR A 243 16.26 -0.59 -18.93
N SER A 244 16.59 0.69 -19.08
CA SER A 244 16.57 1.40 -20.37
C SER A 244 17.83 1.21 -21.23
N ASN A 245 18.99 0.96 -20.62
CA ASN A 245 20.27 0.83 -21.31
C ASN A 245 20.84 -0.59 -21.14
N PRO A 246 21.07 -1.37 -22.22
CA PRO A 246 21.68 -2.68 -22.15
C PRO A 246 23.04 -2.73 -21.43
N GLN A 247 23.79 -1.61 -21.41
CA GLN A 247 25.06 -1.51 -20.67
C GLN A 247 24.89 -1.57 -19.13
N TYR A 248 23.66 -1.49 -18.63
CA TYR A 248 23.33 -1.53 -17.20
C TYR A 248 22.43 -2.72 -16.87
N TYR A 249 22.49 -3.80 -17.66
CA TYR A 249 21.67 -5.01 -17.46
C TYR A 249 21.83 -5.60 -16.05
N ASP A 250 23.07 -5.75 -15.57
CA ASP A 250 23.41 -6.30 -14.26
C ASP A 250 22.75 -5.46 -13.15
N PHE A 251 22.84 -4.12 -13.26
CA PHE A 251 22.13 -3.20 -12.35
C PHE A 251 20.61 -3.37 -12.42
N ALA A 252 20.02 -3.71 -13.58
CA ALA A 252 18.60 -3.99 -13.68
C ALA A 252 18.22 -5.31 -12.98
N VAL A 253 19.09 -6.32 -13.00
CA VAL A 253 18.94 -7.56 -12.21
C VAL A 253 19.03 -7.26 -10.70
N PHE A 254 20.06 -6.53 -10.26
CA PHE A 254 20.21 -6.13 -8.84
C PHE A 254 19.04 -5.26 -8.34
N PHE A 255 18.54 -4.30 -9.14
CA PHE A 255 17.32 -3.58 -8.75
C PHE A 255 16.09 -4.50 -8.75
N GLY A 256 16.03 -5.50 -9.63
CA GLY A 256 15.01 -6.55 -9.63
C GLY A 256 14.91 -7.35 -8.34
N THR A 257 16.05 -7.66 -7.68
CA THR A 257 16.07 -8.37 -6.39
C THR A 257 15.82 -7.43 -5.19
N ILE A 258 16.28 -6.17 -5.25
CA ILE A 258 16.14 -5.21 -4.13
C ILE A 258 14.75 -4.56 -4.05
N LEU A 259 14.15 -4.17 -5.18
CA LEU A 259 12.88 -3.42 -5.22
C LEU A 259 11.69 -4.08 -4.51
N PRO A 260 11.49 -5.42 -4.55
CA PRO A 260 10.41 -6.09 -3.83
C PRO A 260 10.46 -5.83 -2.32
N HIS A 261 11.65 -5.91 -1.73
CA HIS A 261 11.90 -5.63 -0.33
C HIS A 261 11.74 -4.13 -0.03
N ALA A 262 12.28 -3.26 -0.90
CA ALA A 262 12.10 -1.81 -0.76
C ALA A 262 10.62 -1.39 -0.76
N ALA A 263 9.78 -2.06 -1.56
CA ALA A 263 8.33 -1.83 -1.60
C ALA A 263 7.62 -2.20 -0.28
N GLY A 264 8.08 -3.21 0.47
CA GLY A 264 7.57 -3.56 1.81
C GLY A 264 8.16 -2.72 2.95
N ILE A 265 9.46 -2.39 2.86
CA ILE A 265 10.18 -1.49 3.78
C ILE A 265 9.54 -0.10 3.82
N TYR A 266 9.23 0.47 2.65
CA TYR A 266 8.73 1.84 2.49
C TYR A 266 7.46 2.16 3.32
N PRO A 267 6.32 1.46 3.16
CA PRO A 267 5.11 1.74 3.93
C PRO A 267 5.28 1.40 5.40
N THR A 268 5.99 0.32 5.73
CA THR A 268 6.22 -0.12 7.11
C THR A 268 7.02 0.92 7.89
N THR A 269 8.02 1.54 7.24
CA THR A 269 8.80 2.66 7.76
C THR A 269 7.93 3.89 8.04
N ILE A 270 7.04 4.27 7.11
CA ILE A 270 6.08 5.37 7.32
C ILE A 270 5.14 5.09 8.50
N ILE A 271 4.58 3.88 8.58
CA ILE A 271 3.66 3.46 9.65
C ILE A 271 4.36 3.48 11.02
N LEU A 272 5.64 3.09 11.07
CA LEU A 272 6.46 3.20 12.27
C LEU A 272 6.77 4.65 12.64
N LEU A 273 7.27 5.47 11.71
CA LEU A 273 7.68 6.85 11.98
C LEU A 273 6.50 7.73 12.43
N THR A 274 5.35 7.61 11.76
CA THR A 274 4.11 8.27 12.21
C THR A 274 3.64 7.76 13.57
N ALA A 275 3.86 6.47 13.89
CA ALA A 275 3.61 5.95 15.23
C ALA A 275 4.60 6.51 16.29
N PHE A 276 5.89 6.63 15.98
CA PHE A 276 6.90 7.22 16.87
C PHE A 276 6.62 8.69 17.19
N GLN A 277 6.40 9.52 16.16
CA GLN A 277 6.08 10.94 16.34
C GLN A 277 4.84 11.14 17.22
N LYS A 278 3.80 10.29 17.09
CA LYS A 278 2.67 10.33 18.03
C LYS A 278 3.06 10.00 19.48
N SER A 279 3.80 8.91 19.72
CA SER A 279 4.16 8.54 21.10
C SER A 279 5.05 9.58 21.78
N CYS A 280 5.97 10.23 21.04
CA CYS A 280 6.78 11.32 21.58
C CYS A 280 5.90 12.49 22.04
N CYS A 281 4.97 12.96 21.20
CA CYS A 281 4.05 14.04 21.56
C CYS A 281 3.16 13.67 22.76
N ASP A 282 2.56 12.47 22.76
CA ASP A 282 1.72 11.99 23.87
C ASP A 282 2.49 12.04 25.22
N THR A 283 3.77 11.64 25.26
CA THR A 283 4.62 11.73 26.45
C THR A 283 4.97 13.18 26.83
N THR A 284 5.36 14.03 25.87
CA THR A 284 5.70 15.44 26.18
C THR A 284 4.51 16.23 26.75
N LEU A 285 3.29 15.93 26.30
CA LEU A 285 2.08 16.58 26.81
C LEU A 285 1.72 16.13 28.23
N GLN A 286 2.02 14.87 28.61
CA GLN A 286 1.88 14.42 29.99
C GLN A 286 2.93 15.05 30.92
N GLY A 287 4.16 15.25 30.44
CA GLY A 287 5.22 15.96 31.17
C GLY A 287 5.01 17.47 31.33
N GLN A 288 4.04 18.07 30.62
CA GLN A 288 3.69 19.49 30.70
C GLN A 288 2.43 19.78 31.53
N VAL A 289 2.07 18.88 32.45
CA VAL A 289 1.13 19.19 33.55
C VAL A 289 1.94 19.39 34.84
N PRO A 290 2.25 20.63 35.24
CA PRO A 290 2.67 20.88 36.61
C PRO A 290 1.53 20.47 37.53
N SER A 291 1.76 19.48 38.39
CA SER A 291 0.94 19.28 39.57
C SER A 291 1.16 20.47 40.49
N LEU A 292 0.44 21.57 40.25
CA LEU A 292 0.46 22.77 41.08
C LEU A 292 -0.26 22.49 42.39
N GLY A 293 0.36 21.64 43.21
CA GLY A 293 -0.06 21.36 44.57
C GLY A 293 0.03 22.65 45.36
N VAL A 294 -1.13 23.26 45.64
CA VAL A 294 -1.23 24.50 46.40
C VAL A 294 -0.85 24.19 47.84
N HIS A 295 0.45 24.26 48.14
CA HIS A 295 0.97 24.31 49.50
C HIS A 295 0.53 25.63 50.14
N THR A 296 -0.68 25.66 50.71
CA THR A 296 -1.09 26.72 51.62
C THR A 296 -0.22 26.66 52.87
N THR A 297 0.84 27.46 52.89
CA THR A 297 1.68 27.67 54.07
C THR A 297 0.83 28.22 55.20
N LYS A 298 0.80 27.55 56.35
CA LYS A 298 0.23 28.11 57.57
C LYS A 298 1.10 29.29 58.03
N SER A 299 0.50 30.47 58.14
CA SER A 299 1.02 31.61 58.90
C SER A 299 -0.05 32.06 59.89
N SER A 300 0.37 32.45 61.09
CA SER A 300 -0.54 32.70 62.22
C SER A 300 -1.23 34.07 62.17
N ASP A 301 -2.39 34.13 62.80
CA ASP A 301 -2.97 35.27 63.54
C ASP A 301 -2.99 36.67 62.90
N ARG A 302 -4.19 37.07 62.45
CA ARG A 302 -4.77 38.36 62.87
C ARG A 302 -6.29 38.33 62.83
N GLU A 303 -6.94 38.85 63.87
CA GLU A 303 -8.38 39.12 63.84
C GLU A 303 -8.69 40.33 62.95
N GLU A 304 -9.72 40.22 62.10
CA GLU A 304 -10.56 41.37 61.76
C GLU A 304 -11.97 40.91 61.33
N ARG A 305 -12.97 41.81 61.42
CA ARG A 305 -14.39 41.46 61.59
C ARG A 305 -15.21 41.77 60.32
N GLY A 306 -15.60 40.74 59.56
CA GLY A 306 -16.26 40.89 58.25
C GLY A 306 -17.52 40.01 58.04
N VAL A 307 -18.54 40.63 57.44
CA VAL A 307 -19.90 40.14 57.10
C VAL A 307 -19.99 38.70 56.53
N PRO A 308 -20.98 37.87 56.93
CA PRO A 308 -21.14 36.52 56.40
C PRO A 308 -21.69 36.50 54.96
N THR A 309 -21.03 35.75 54.08
CA THR A 309 -21.57 35.39 52.75
C THR A 309 -22.09 33.95 52.78
N GLN A 310 -23.28 33.72 52.22
CA GLN A 310 -24.01 32.45 52.33
C GLN A 310 -23.35 31.31 51.54
N SER A 311 -23.38 30.10 52.09
CA SER A 311 -22.84 28.89 51.47
C SER A 311 -23.93 28.03 50.83
N LEU A 312 -23.88 27.87 49.50
CA LEU A 312 -24.75 26.95 48.75
C LEU A 312 -24.23 25.51 48.86
N ARG A 313 -24.69 24.78 49.88
CA ARG A 313 -24.31 23.39 50.16
C ARG A 313 -25.40 22.43 49.67
N PHE A 314 -25.17 21.79 48.52
CA PHE A 314 -26.04 20.71 48.04
C PHE A 314 -25.88 19.45 48.91
N ALA A 315 -27.01 18.79 49.23
CA ALA A 315 -27.04 17.61 50.09
C ALA A 315 -26.87 16.30 49.28
N PRO A 316 -26.21 15.27 49.82
CA PRO A 316 -26.17 13.94 49.21
C PRO A 316 -27.52 13.23 49.41
N MET A 317 -28.12 12.74 48.32
CA MET A 317 -29.34 11.92 48.40
C MET A 317 -28.99 10.50 48.84
N GLN A 318 -29.58 10.04 49.94
CA GLN A 318 -29.40 8.67 50.44
C GLN A 318 -30.24 7.69 49.63
N ALA A 319 -29.67 6.53 49.29
CA ALA A 319 -30.42 5.40 48.75
C ALA A 319 -31.09 4.63 49.90
N THR A 320 -32.42 4.69 49.98
CA THR A 320 -33.20 3.97 51.01
C THR A 320 -33.36 2.50 50.64
N ARG A 321 -33.32 1.61 51.64
CA ARG A 321 -33.36 0.15 51.46
C ARG A 321 -34.40 -0.49 52.39
N THR A 322 -35.39 -1.12 51.79
CA THR A 322 -36.33 -2.12 52.36
C THR A 322 -36.75 -3.05 51.21
N GLY A 323 -36.90 -4.36 51.34
CA GLY A 323 -36.70 -5.23 52.50
C GLY A 323 -37.75 -6.34 52.52
N ASP A 324 -37.36 -7.53 52.01
CA ASP A 324 -37.66 -8.89 52.52
C ASP A 324 -39.15 -9.33 52.65
N GLU A 325 -39.58 -10.62 52.53
CA GLU A 325 -38.86 -11.89 52.36
C GLU A 325 -39.78 -12.99 51.70
N ASP A 326 -39.53 -14.29 51.96
CA ASP A 326 -40.39 -15.49 51.76
C ASP A 326 -40.59 -16.16 50.38
N PHE A 327 -39.49 -16.77 49.92
CA PHE A 327 -39.33 -18.24 49.81
C PHE A 327 -40.57 -19.17 49.64
N ARG A 328 -40.62 -19.93 48.52
CA ARG A 328 -41.12 -21.32 48.50
C ARG A 328 -40.50 -22.15 47.40
N SER A 329 -40.23 -23.42 47.69
CA SER A 329 -39.60 -24.39 46.78
C SER A 329 -40.49 -25.62 46.58
N SER A 330 -40.46 -26.23 45.40
CA SER A 330 -40.91 -27.60 45.13
C SER A 330 -40.30 -28.12 43.82
N SER A 331 -40.14 -29.44 43.75
CA SER A 331 -39.43 -30.17 42.71
C SER A 331 -40.36 -30.95 41.75
N ASP A 332 -39.72 -31.62 40.79
CA ASP A 332 -40.13 -32.89 40.16
C ASP A 332 -40.75 -32.94 38.74
N PHE A 333 -39.89 -33.37 37.82
CA PHE A 333 -39.97 -34.67 37.12
C PHE A 333 -41.21 -35.00 36.24
N GLY A 334 -41.04 -34.94 34.91
CA GLY A 334 -41.42 -36.08 34.06
C GLY A 334 -42.26 -35.85 32.77
N ARG A 335 -41.77 -36.44 31.68
CA ARG A 335 -42.50 -36.98 30.48
C ARG A 335 -43.28 -36.04 29.53
N SER A 336 -42.63 -35.78 28.39
CA SER A 336 -43.06 -36.11 27.01
C SER A 336 -44.50 -35.88 26.48
N ALA A 337 -44.57 -35.12 25.39
CA ALA A 337 -45.62 -35.08 24.33
C ALA A 337 -46.98 -34.46 24.70
N SER A 338 -47.74 -33.79 23.81
CA SER A 338 -47.81 -33.90 22.34
C SER A 338 -48.11 -32.59 21.57
N ARG A 339 -47.81 -32.63 20.25
CA ARG A 339 -48.19 -31.75 19.12
C ARG A 339 -49.36 -30.75 19.29
N GLY A 340 -49.19 -29.52 18.76
CA GLY A 340 -50.30 -28.57 18.50
C GLY A 340 -49.91 -27.16 17.99
N ARG A 341 -49.08 -27.05 16.93
CA ARG A 341 -49.48 -26.49 15.62
C ARG A 341 -50.20 -25.12 15.64
N TYR A 342 -49.48 -24.06 15.27
CA TYR A 342 -50.03 -22.94 14.47
C TYR A 342 -49.06 -22.55 13.35
N SER A 343 -49.56 -21.89 12.31
CA SER A 343 -48.97 -21.90 10.96
C SER A 343 -47.92 -20.81 10.68
N ARG A 344 -47.06 -21.11 9.70
CA ARG A 344 -46.23 -20.10 9.01
C ARG A 344 -47.09 -19.18 8.14
N GLU A 345 -46.63 -17.94 8.04
CA GLU A 345 -47.12 -16.90 7.15
C GLU A 345 -46.32 -16.90 5.83
N ASN A 346 -47.01 -16.82 4.69
CA ASN A 346 -46.49 -16.36 3.37
C ASN A 346 -47.54 -16.56 2.26
N ARG A 347 -48.16 -15.48 1.76
CA ARG A 347 -48.59 -15.36 0.35
C ARG A 347 -48.85 -13.89 -0.03
N MET A 348 -48.16 -13.42 -1.07
CA MET A 348 -48.71 -12.86 -2.32
C MET A 348 -50.26 -12.73 -2.38
N ASP A 349 -50.89 -11.65 -2.87
CA ASP A 349 -50.50 -10.71 -3.95
C ASP A 349 -51.13 -9.30 -3.78
N SER A 350 -50.61 -8.27 -4.47
CA SER A 350 -51.37 -7.03 -4.81
C SER A 350 -50.70 -6.22 -5.93
N GLU A 351 -51.50 -5.88 -6.95
CA GLU A 351 -51.19 -4.96 -8.07
C GLU A 351 -51.98 -3.65 -7.88
N VAL A 352 -51.75 -2.54 -8.61
CA VAL A 352 -50.94 -2.32 -9.82
C VAL A 352 -49.83 -1.28 -9.53
N GLU A 353 -49.42 -0.25 -10.29
CA GLU A 353 -49.85 0.40 -11.55
C GLU A 353 -48.62 0.96 -12.31
N MET A 354 -48.78 1.28 -13.60
CA MET A 354 -47.71 1.77 -14.49
C MET A 354 -48.18 3.04 -15.21
N TYR A 355 -47.38 4.11 -15.18
CA TYR A 355 -47.59 5.30 -16.00
C TYR A 355 -46.38 5.59 -16.88
N GLY A 356 -46.54 5.35 -18.18
CA GLY A 356 -45.78 6.01 -19.23
C GLY A 356 -46.65 7.08 -19.89
N ILE A 357 -46.04 8.19 -20.30
CA ILE A 357 -46.63 9.17 -21.23
C ILE A 357 -45.53 9.45 -22.27
N ASP A 358 -45.93 9.50 -23.54
CA ASP A 358 -45.02 9.41 -24.69
C ASP A 358 -45.41 10.41 -25.80
N ILE A 359 -44.46 10.68 -26.68
CA ILE A 359 -44.58 11.40 -27.97
C ILE A 359 -45.09 12.85 -27.95
N VAL A 360 -44.19 13.77 -28.31
CA VAL A 360 -44.46 14.76 -29.38
C VAL A 360 -43.25 14.79 -30.33
N GLU A 361 -43.42 14.33 -31.57
CA GLU A 361 -42.42 14.41 -32.63
C GLU A 361 -42.90 15.35 -33.75
N ALA A 362 -42.03 16.27 -34.19
CA ALA A 362 -42.26 17.10 -35.37
C ALA A 362 -40.91 17.55 -35.99
N GLY A 363 -40.27 16.68 -36.78
CA GLY A 363 -38.88 16.85 -37.28
C GLY A 363 -38.67 16.61 -38.78
N HIS A 364 -39.66 17.00 -39.60
CA HIS A 364 -39.78 16.67 -41.03
C HIS A 364 -38.56 17.00 -41.93
N LYS A 365 -37.86 15.97 -42.45
CA LYS A 365 -37.47 15.82 -43.89
C LYS A 365 -36.73 14.51 -44.23
N ARG A 366 -36.95 14.03 -45.46
CA ARG A 366 -36.07 13.13 -46.24
C ARG A 366 -35.90 13.67 -47.67
N ASP A 367 -34.92 13.11 -48.36
CA ASP A 367 -34.34 13.55 -49.64
C ASP A 367 -35.28 13.46 -50.84
N SER A 368 -35.01 14.24 -51.90
CA SER A 368 -34.56 13.69 -53.22
C SER A 368 -34.56 14.73 -54.37
N VAL A 369 -34.00 14.29 -55.52
CA VAL A 369 -34.13 14.85 -56.89
C VAL A 369 -33.25 16.06 -57.31
N SER A 370 -32.07 15.72 -57.83
CA SER A 370 -31.54 16.08 -59.17
C SER A 370 -31.69 17.49 -59.75
N ARG A 371 -30.53 18.10 -60.05
CA ARG A 371 -30.20 18.74 -61.35
C ARG A 371 -28.67 18.79 -61.51
N GLY A 372 -28.15 18.79 -62.74
CA GLY A 372 -26.70 18.76 -62.97
C GLY A 372 -26.25 19.42 -64.28
N SER A 373 -24.97 19.80 -64.29
CA SER A 373 -24.13 20.14 -65.45
C SER A 373 -22.68 19.93 -64.97
N LYS A 374 -21.82 19.12 -65.61
CA LYS A 374 -21.06 19.46 -66.83
C LYS A 374 -20.49 20.88 -66.82
N HIS A 375 -19.17 21.00 -66.63
CA HIS A 375 -18.25 21.48 -67.68
C HIS A 375 -16.79 21.04 -67.37
N GLU A 376 -15.83 21.42 -68.22
CA GLU A 376 -14.40 21.04 -68.14
C GLU A 376 -13.73 21.46 -66.79
N GLY A 377 -12.56 20.97 -66.36
CA GLY A 377 -11.52 20.17 -67.01
C GLY A 377 -10.15 20.89 -66.97
N ILE A 378 -9.10 20.12 -67.27
CA ILE A 378 -7.64 20.44 -67.40
C ILE A 378 -6.87 20.21 -66.07
N LYS A 379 -6.00 19.19 -65.96
CA LYS A 379 -4.58 19.07 -66.42
C LYS A 379 -3.65 20.12 -65.76
N HIS A 380 -2.40 19.84 -65.39
CA HIS A 380 -1.49 18.76 -65.81
C HIS A 380 -0.48 18.36 -64.69
N GLU A 381 0.53 17.55 -65.07
CA GLU A 381 1.72 17.12 -64.30
C GLU A 381 2.55 18.29 -63.71
N GLY A 382 3.52 18.11 -62.80
CA GLY A 382 4.04 16.89 -62.13
C GLY A 382 5.59 16.81 -62.17
N THR A 383 6.20 15.86 -61.41
CA THR A 383 7.64 15.46 -61.50
C THR A 383 8.66 16.57 -61.10
N GLU A 384 9.97 16.41 -60.82
CA GLU A 384 10.97 15.31 -60.66
C GLU A 384 11.66 15.48 -59.27
N VAL A 385 12.25 14.50 -58.57
CA VAL A 385 13.41 13.62 -58.87
C VAL A 385 14.75 14.36 -59.05
N VAL A 386 15.47 14.57 -57.93
CA VAL A 386 16.93 14.39 -57.79
C VAL A 386 17.19 13.78 -56.41
#